data_AF-A0A512DT50-F1
#
_entry.id   AF-A0A512DT50-F1
#
_cell.length_a   1.000
_cell.length_b   1.000
_cell.length_c   1.000
_cell.angle_alpha   90.00
_cell.angle_beta   90.00
_cell.angle_gamma   90.00
#
_symmetry.space_group_name_H-M   'P 1'
#
loop_
_entity.id
_entity.type
_entity.pdbx_description
1 polymer ?
#
loop_
_entity_poly.entity_id
_entity_poly.type
_entity_poly.pdbx_seq_one_letter_code
_entity_poly.pdbx_strand_id
1 'polypeptide(L)' 'MPGRVDVRSIREGLSLTQAEFAARFAVPVDTLRKWERGVREPDAASRAYLTLIQRNPKVVEETLAA' A
#
# COMPACT_ATOMS: atom_id res chain seq x y z
N MET A 1 -6.28 -3.31 -15.88
CA MET A 1 -5.33 -3.08 -14.78
C MET A 1 -5.73 -1.81 -14.05
N PRO A 2 -5.68 -1.75 -12.69
CA PRO A 2 -5.97 -0.51 -11.98
C PRO A 2 -5.03 0.61 -12.47
N GLY A 3 -5.64 1.77 -12.72
CA GLY A 3 -4.93 2.98 -13.15
C GLY A 3 -4.06 3.55 -12.03
N ARG A 4 -3.76 4.85 -12.10
CA ARG A 4 -3.01 5.55 -11.05
C ARG A 4 -3.72 5.36 -9.69
N VAL A 5 -2.99 4.90 -8.69
CA VAL A 5 -3.49 4.73 -7.31
C VAL A 5 -2.84 5.77 -6.40
N ASP A 6 -3.67 6.41 -5.58
CA ASP A 6 -3.20 7.30 -4.53
C ASP A 6 -2.82 6.48 -3.30
N VAL A 7 -1.52 6.21 -3.17
CA VAL A 7 -0.99 5.39 -2.07
C VAL A 7 -1.19 6.05 -0.71
N ARG A 8 -1.11 7.40 -0.65
CA ARG A 8 -1.29 8.15 0.60
C ARG A 8 -2.71 8.02 1.08
N SER A 9 -3.70 8.22 0.20
CA SER A 9 -5.11 8.08 0.56
C SER A 9 -5.46 6.67 1.02
N ILE A 10 -4.86 5.63 0.42
CA ILE A 10 -5.07 4.25 0.87
C ILE A 10 -4.57 4.08 2.32
N ARG A 11 -3.34 4.52 2.61
CA ARG A 11 -2.78 4.45 3.97
C ARG A 11 -3.61 5.24 4.99
N GLU A 12 -3.98 6.47 4.65
CA GLU A 12 -4.74 7.36 5.53
C GLU A 12 -6.15 6.83 5.80
N GLY A 13 -6.79 6.20 4.80
CA GLY A 13 -8.07 5.51 4.96
C GLY A 13 -8.02 4.34 5.95
N LEU A 14 -6.83 3.78 6.19
CA LEU A 14 -6.59 2.74 7.21
C LEU A 14 -6.13 3.32 8.55
N SER A 15 -5.99 4.64 8.66
CA SER A 15 -5.48 5.34 9.86
C SER A 15 -4.12 4.83 10.33
N LEU A 16 -3.23 4.50 9.39
CA LEU A 16 -1.89 4.00 9.67
C LEU A 16 -0.82 5.06 9.40
N THR A 17 0.22 5.07 10.20
CA THR A 17 1.49 5.72 9.87
C THR A 17 2.20 4.98 8.73
N GLN A 18 3.19 5.63 8.11
CA GLN A 18 3.99 5.01 7.06
C GLN A 18 4.71 3.74 7.55
N ALA A 19 5.19 3.74 8.80
CA ALA A 19 5.88 2.60 9.39
C ALA A 19 4.93 1.43 9.65
N GLU A 20 3.74 1.70 10.18
CA GLU A 20 2.72 0.67 10.42
C GLU A 20 2.21 0.07 9.11
N PHE A 21 1.93 0.88 8.09
CA PHE A 21 1.54 0.39 6.77
C PHE A 21 2.63 -0.49 6.15
N ALA A 22 3.88 -0.03 6.23
CA ALA A 22 5.03 -0.75 5.71
C ALA A 22 5.19 -2.14 6.38
N ALA A 23 5.11 -2.18 7.71
CA ALA A 23 5.22 -3.41 8.48
C ALA A 23 4.04 -4.36 8.21
N ARG A 24 2.82 -3.84 8.18
CA ARG A 24 1.59 -4.62 8.07
C ARG A 24 1.37 -5.23 6.68
N PHE A 25 1.79 -4.53 5.63
CA PHE A 25 1.57 -4.94 4.24
C PHE A 25 2.84 -5.34 3.49
N ALA A 26 3.94 -5.56 4.21
CA ALA A 26 5.24 -5.94 3.64
C ALA A 26 5.71 -5.02 2.50
N VAL A 27 5.47 -3.71 2.65
CA VAL A 27 5.93 -2.68 1.71
C VAL A 27 7.10 -1.94 2.34
N PRO A 28 8.30 -1.90 1.73
CA PRO A 28 9.41 -1.15 2.31
C PRO A 28 9.05 0.33 2.52
N VAL A 29 9.29 0.86 3.73
CA VAL A 29 8.90 2.23 4.11
C VAL A 29 9.49 3.29 3.17
N ASP A 30 10.71 3.08 2.66
CA ASP A 30 11.35 3.98 1.70
C ASP A 30 10.67 3.96 0.34
N THR A 31 10.16 2.80 -0.08
CA THR A 31 9.37 2.64 -1.31
C THR A 31 8.02 3.33 -1.16
N LEU A 32 7.32 3.10 -0.05
CA LEU A 32 6.07 3.77 0.29
C LEU A 32 6.23 5.30 0.25
N ARG A 33 7.29 5.82 0.89
CA ARG A 33 7.62 7.26 0.88
C ARG A 33 7.85 7.81 -0.52
N LYS A 34 8.55 7.08 -1.39
CA LYS A 34 8.79 7.50 -2.79
C LYS A 34 7.48 7.55 -3.58
N TRP A 35 6.58 6.60 -3.35
CA TRP A 35 5.24 6.60 -3.96
C TRP A 35 4.39 7.77 -3.48
N GLU A 36 4.28 8.00 -2.17
CA GLU A 36 3.47 9.09 -1.60
C GLU A 36 3.99 10.50 -1.93
N ARG A 37 5.26 10.64 -2.30
CA ARG A 37 5.84 11.90 -2.77
C ARG A 37 5.79 12.06 -4.29
N GLY A 38 5.35 11.04 -5.03
CA GLY A 38 5.34 11.05 -6.50
C GLY A 38 6.73 10.95 -7.15
N VAL A 39 7.78 10.63 -6.38
CA VAL A 39 9.15 10.45 -6.90
C VAL A 39 9.23 9.20 -7.78
N ARG A 40 8.42 8.20 -7.47
CA ARG A 40 8.27 6.97 -8.26
C ARG A 40 6.81 6.56 -8.23
N GLU A 41 6.30 6.00 -9.30
CA GLU A 41 4.97 5.39 -9.30
C GLU A 41 5.05 3.88 -9.01
N PRO A 42 4.03 3.29 -8.36
CA PRO A 42 3.94 1.85 -8.21
C PRO A 42 3.78 1.19 -9.58
N ASP A 43 4.45 0.07 -9.81
CA ASP A 43 4.31 -0.71 -11.03
C ASP A 43 2.95 -1.45 -11.08
N ALA A 44 2.66 -2.13 -12.20
CA ALA A 44 1.35 -2.76 -12.39
C ALA A 44 0.98 -3.75 -11.27
N ALA A 45 1.95 -4.55 -10.79
CA ALA A 45 1.73 -5.50 -9.70
C ALA A 45 1.49 -4.79 -8.37
N SER A 46 2.30 -3.78 -8.04
CA SER A 46 2.14 -2.96 -6.83
C SER A 46 0.79 -2.23 -6.83
N ARG A 47 0.32 -1.73 -7.98
CA ARG A 47 -1.01 -1.09 -8.07
C ARG A 47 -2.15 -2.08 -7.85
N ALA A 48 -2.02 -3.29 -8.39
CA ALA A 48 -3.00 -4.35 -8.13
C ALA A 48 -3.03 -4.73 -6.64
N TYR A 49 -1.85 -4.87 -6.03
CA TYR A 49 -1.72 -5.17 -4.61
C TYR A 49 -2.29 -4.05 -3.71
N LEU A 50 -1.96 -2.79 -3.99
CA LEU A 50 -2.50 -1.63 -3.27
C LEU A 50 -4.03 -1.52 -3.43
N THR A 51 -4.56 -1.86 -4.60
CA THR A 51 -6.02 -1.92 -4.82
C THR A 51 -6.67 -3.02 -3.96
N LEU A 52 -6.00 -4.16 -3.79
CA LEU A 52 -6.47 -5.24 -2.93
C LEU A 52 -6.46 -4.81 -1.46
N ILE A 53 -5.38 -4.16 -0.99
CA ILE A 53 -5.29 -3.59 0.36
C ILE A 53 -6.43 -2.58 0.59
N GLN A 54 -6.69 -1.70 -0.38
CA GLN A 54 -7.76 -0.69 -0.26
C GLN A 54 -9.14 -1.34 -0.12
N ARG A 55 -9.40 -2.43 -0.84
CA ARG A 55 -10.71 -3.10 -0.84
C ARG A 55 -10.90 -4.06 0.33
N ASN A 56 -9.86 -4.82 0.66
CA ASN A 56 -9.91 -5.93 1.62
C ASN A 56 -8.63 -5.97 2.48
N PRO A 57 -8.37 -4.96 3.32
CA PRO A 57 -7.13 -4.88 4.10
C PRO A 57 -6.96 -6.08 5.04
N LYS A 58 -8.04 -6.52 5.70
CA LYS A 58 -8.04 -7.66 6.62
C LYS A 58 -7.56 -8.96 5.97
N VAL A 59 -8.03 -9.24 4.75
CA VAL A 59 -7.64 -10.46 4.03
C VAL A 59 -6.15 -10.46 3.73
N VAL A 60 -5.61 -9.31 3.33
CA VAL A 60 -4.17 -9.17 3.06
C VAL A 60 -3.37 -9.36 4.34
N GLU A 61 -3.81 -8.74 5.44
CA GLU A 61 -3.17 -8.87 6.76
C GLU A 61 -3.15 -10.32 7.25
N GLU A 62 -4.28 -11.01 7.20
CA GLU A 62 -4.40 -12.41 7.58
C GLU A 62 -3.52 -13.31 6.70
N THR A 63 -3.42 -13.01 5.40
CA THR A 63 -2.59 -13.76 4.46
C THR A 63 -1.09 -13.57 4.74
N LEU A 64 -0.67 -12.39 5.19
CA LEU A 64 0.74 -12.08 5.47
C LEU A 64 1.17 -12.45 6.89
N ALA A 65 0.23 -12.64 7.80
CA ALA A 65 0.51 -13.04 9.18
C ALA A 65 0.77 -14.55 9.35
N ALA A 66 0.51 -15.35 8.31
CA ALA A 66 0.74 -16.80 8.25
C ALA A 66 2.14 -17.14 7.73
#